data_AF-A0A3P9C997-F1
#
_entry.id   AF-A0A3P9C997-F1
#
_cell.length_a   1.000
_cell.length_b   1.000
_cell.length_c   1.000
_cell.angle_alpha   90.00
_cell.angle_beta   90.00
_cell.angle_gamma   90.00
#
_symmetry.space_group_name_H-M   'P 1'
#
loop_
_entity.id
_entity.type
_entity.pdbx_description
1 polymer ?
#
loop_
_entity_poly.entity_id
_entity_poly.type
_entity_poly.pdbx_seq_one_letter_code
_entity_poly.pdbx_strand_id
1 'polypeptide(L)'
;KSEQTYMLEYLVQTGNISEADGLLATWFHRANSKEDMYKALMGDTMILEADVTLMGYGTPDEKPVPIMAHPPDIYSDNTLDEWLDAVLASGKGIKLDFKALESVGLSLDLLKQKESNKGINRPVWLNADILRGPNVPSFVAPDKFPDVTLSPGWKVWHARSKNPLNHYTRHVTRFWECSCQKQEETQGILN
;
A
#
# COMPACT_ATOMS: atom_id res chain seq x y z
N LYS A 1 -20.31 6.12 -3.91
CA LYS A 1 -19.37 6.89 -3.03
C LYS A 1 -17.98 6.36 -3.36
N SER A 2 -16.99 7.22 -3.59
CA SER A 2 -15.64 6.77 -3.97
C SER A 2 -14.94 6.07 -2.81
N GLU A 3 -14.28 4.95 -3.08
CA GLU A 3 -13.67 4.04 -2.09
C GLU A 3 -12.53 4.68 -1.27
N GLN A 4 -11.93 5.76 -1.75
CA GLN A 4 -10.91 6.54 -1.01
C GLN A 4 -11.43 7.24 0.26
N THR A 5 -12.74 7.36 0.43
CA THR A 5 -13.33 8.08 1.57
C THR A 5 -13.26 7.27 2.87
N TYR A 6 -13.10 5.94 2.81
CA TYR A 6 -13.21 5.07 3.97
C TYR A 6 -12.13 5.30 5.04
N MET A 7 -10.86 5.52 4.65
CA MET A 7 -9.77 5.71 5.63
C MET A 7 -9.89 7.04 6.37
N LEU A 8 -10.15 8.13 5.67
CA LEU A 8 -10.31 9.44 6.31
C LEU A 8 -11.60 9.49 7.13
N GLU A 9 -12.70 8.88 6.65
CA GLU A 9 -13.93 8.72 7.45
C GLU A 9 -13.68 7.92 8.73
N TYR A 10 -12.91 6.83 8.66
CA TYR A 10 -12.51 6.06 9.84
C TYR A 10 -11.71 6.91 10.83
N LEU A 11 -10.74 7.70 10.35
CA LEU A 11 -9.95 8.59 11.22
C LEU A 11 -10.79 9.69 11.86
N VAL A 12 -11.82 10.20 11.16
CA VAL A 12 -12.80 11.14 11.75
C VAL A 12 -13.64 10.44 12.82
N GLN A 13 -14.19 9.26 12.50
CA GLN A 13 -15.06 8.50 13.41
C GLN A 13 -14.35 8.08 14.70
N THR A 14 -13.04 7.81 14.61
CA THR A 14 -12.18 7.45 15.75
C THR A 14 -11.61 8.67 16.49
N GLY A 15 -11.87 9.89 15.99
CA GLY A 15 -11.41 11.14 16.60
C GLY A 15 -9.92 11.43 16.39
N ASN A 16 -9.26 10.76 15.44
CA ASN A 16 -7.87 11.04 15.10
C ASN A 16 -7.71 12.36 14.32
N ILE A 17 -8.70 12.73 13.50
CA ILE A 17 -8.73 13.99 12.74
C ILE A 17 -10.11 14.64 12.85
N SER A 18 -10.17 15.97 12.72
CA SER A 18 -11.43 16.73 12.88
C SER A 18 -12.36 16.66 11.68
N GLU A 19 -11.83 16.40 10.50
CA GLU A 19 -12.55 16.30 9.24
C GLU A 19 -11.80 15.40 8.27
N ALA A 20 -12.46 14.96 7.19
CA ALA A 20 -11.88 14.06 6.20
C ALA A 20 -10.89 14.78 5.27
N ASP A 21 -9.81 15.32 5.84
CA ASP A 21 -8.70 15.96 5.15
C ASP A 21 -7.43 15.11 5.32
N GLY A 22 -6.84 14.71 4.19
CA GLY A 22 -5.62 13.94 4.16
C GLY A 22 -4.40 14.67 4.73
N LEU A 23 -4.41 16.00 4.79
CA LEU A 23 -3.34 16.79 5.41
C LEU A 23 -3.28 16.61 6.94
N LEU A 24 -4.38 16.19 7.56
CA LEU A 24 -4.45 15.91 9.00
C LEU A 24 -4.01 14.48 9.33
N ALA A 25 -3.98 13.58 8.34
CA ALA A 25 -3.61 12.19 8.53
C ALA A 25 -2.08 12.03 8.56
N THR A 26 -1.56 11.36 9.59
CA THR A 26 -0.13 11.05 9.71
C THR A 26 0.16 9.61 9.32
N TRP A 27 1.31 9.40 8.67
CA TRP A 27 1.71 8.13 8.07
C TRP A 27 3.06 7.67 8.58
N PHE A 28 3.20 6.36 8.82
CA PHE A 28 4.48 5.72 9.08
C PHE A 28 4.80 4.91 7.85
N HIS A 29 5.80 5.35 7.11
CA HIS A 29 6.17 4.73 5.84
C HIS A 29 7.15 3.58 6.07
N ARG A 30 7.00 2.52 5.27
CA ARG A 30 7.92 1.37 5.24
C ARG A 30 8.10 0.72 6.61
N ALA A 31 7.00 0.45 7.32
CA ALA A 31 6.99 -0.29 8.59
C ALA A 31 7.31 -1.79 8.37
N ASN A 32 8.47 -2.07 7.76
CA ASN A 32 8.78 -3.37 7.18
C ASN A 32 9.41 -4.35 8.18
N SER A 33 10.15 -3.84 9.17
CA SER A 33 10.74 -4.65 10.23
C SER A 33 9.83 -4.74 11.45
N LYS A 34 10.05 -5.71 12.35
CA LYS A 34 9.36 -5.72 13.65
C LYS A 34 9.66 -4.46 14.46
N GLU A 35 10.90 -3.99 14.41
CA GLU A 35 11.32 -2.78 15.10
C GLU A 35 10.54 -1.55 14.62
N ASP A 36 10.45 -1.33 13.30
CA ASP A 36 9.75 -0.17 12.74
C ASP A 36 8.24 -0.26 12.94
N MET A 37 7.67 -1.46 12.80
CA MET A 37 6.28 -1.71 13.15
C MET A 37 5.99 -1.33 14.60
N TYR A 38 6.80 -1.78 15.58
CA TYR A 38 6.58 -1.43 16.98
C TYR A 38 6.79 0.06 17.26
N LYS A 39 7.78 0.71 16.63
CA LYS A 39 7.95 2.16 16.70
C LYS A 39 6.68 2.90 16.23
N ALA A 40 6.12 2.48 15.10
CA ALA A 40 4.90 3.07 14.55
C ALA A 40 3.67 2.84 15.44
N LEU A 41 3.55 1.64 16.02
CA LEU A 41 2.46 1.29 16.93
C LEU A 41 2.49 2.08 18.24
N MET A 42 3.69 2.33 18.78
CA MET A 42 3.88 3.11 20.01
C MET A 42 3.83 4.63 19.79
N GLY A 43 3.97 5.10 18.55
CA GLY A 43 3.93 6.51 18.20
C GLY A 43 2.52 7.06 17.94
N ASP A 44 2.46 8.35 17.65
CA ASP A 44 1.21 9.09 17.37
C ASP A 44 0.73 8.96 15.92
N THR A 45 1.46 8.22 15.10
CA THR A 45 1.13 8.02 13.69
C THR A 45 -0.23 7.33 13.53
N MET A 46 -1.06 7.75 12.57
CA MET A 46 -2.43 7.23 12.43
C MET A 46 -2.52 6.00 11.53
N ILE A 47 -1.69 5.95 10.48
CA ILE A 47 -1.74 4.89 9.45
C ILE A 47 -0.34 4.29 9.28
N LEU A 48 -0.26 2.97 9.28
CA LEU A 48 0.96 2.25 8.95
C LEU A 48 0.92 1.82 7.49
N GLU A 49 1.97 2.16 6.77
CA GLU A 49 2.24 1.70 5.42
C GLU A 49 3.42 0.73 5.43
N ALA A 50 3.28 -0.41 4.76
CA ALA A 50 4.33 -1.40 4.65
C ALA A 50 4.34 -2.07 3.27
N ASP A 51 5.53 -2.40 2.81
CA ASP A 51 5.78 -3.00 1.51
C ASP A 51 5.63 -4.51 1.59
N VAL A 52 4.88 -5.13 0.67
CA VAL A 52 4.64 -6.58 0.68
C VAL A 52 5.29 -7.26 -0.53
N THR A 53 6.04 -8.33 -0.26
CA THR A 53 6.62 -9.22 -1.28
C THR A 53 6.63 -10.67 -0.77
N LEU A 54 7.21 -11.61 -1.54
CA LEU A 54 7.44 -12.98 -1.09
C LEU A 54 8.82 -13.17 -0.46
N MET A 55 8.92 -14.04 0.54
CA MET A 55 10.19 -14.46 1.08
C MET A 55 11.05 -15.11 0.00
N GLY A 56 12.26 -14.60 -0.22
CA GLY A 56 13.16 -15.07 -1.26
C GLY A 56 12.72 -14.71 -2.68
N TYR A 57 11.83 -13.72 -2.86
CA TYR A 57 11.24 -13.39 -4.16
C TYR A 57 12.27 -13.27 -5.30
N GLY A 58 12.02 -13.98 -6.40
CA GLY A 58 12.89 -13.98 -7.57
C GLY A 58 14.17 -14.82 -7.43
N THR A 59 14.27 -15.66 -6.41
CA THR A 59 15.41 -16.58 -6.18
C THR A 59 14.95 -18.04 -6.13
N PRO A 60 15.87 -19.01 -6.23
CA PRO A 60 15.54 -20.43 -6.03
C PRO A 60 14.96 -20.76 -4.64
N ASP A 61 15.20 -19.91 -3.65
CA ASP A 61 14.72 -20.07 -2.26
C ASP A 61 13.36 -19.38 -2.02
N GLU A 62 12.66 -18.96 -3.08
CA GLU A 62 11.35 -18.32 -2.97
C GLU A 62 10.33 -19.22 -2.26
N LYS A 63 9.60 -18.65 -1.31
CA LYS A 63 8.54 -19.32 -0.55
C LYS A 63 7.23 -18.56 -0.71
N PRO A 64 6.08 -19.24 -0.71
CA PRO A 64 4.75 -18.61 -0.75
C PRO A 64 4.38 -18.03 0.62
N VAL A 65 5.26 -17.21 1.18
CA VAL A 65 5.11 -16.54 2.47
C VAL A 65 5.24 -15.03 2.23
N PRO A 66 4.13 -14.28 2.29
CA PRO A 66 4.19 -12.84 2.20
C PRO A 66 4.94 -12.25 3.39
N ILE A 67 5.90 -11.37 3.11
CA ILE A 67 6.73 -10.70 4.09
C ILE A 67 6.69 -9.20 3.87
N MET A 68 7.00 -8.47 4.93
CA MET A 68 7.12 -7.03 4.90
C MET A 68 8.53 -6.63 4.43
N ALA A 69 8.70 -6.37 3.13
CA ALA A 69 9.99 -6.00 2.57
C ALA A 69 9.84 -5.20 1.27
N HIS A 70 10.79 -4.27 1.07
CA HIS A 70 10.94 -3.51 -0.16
C HIS A 70 12.23 -3.88 -0.86
N PRO A 71 12.23 -4.06 -2.20
CA PRO A 71 13.46 -4.29 -2.96
C PRO A 71 14.56 -3.25 -2.64
N PRO A 72 15.84 -3.65 -2.51
CA PRO A 72 16.39 -4.97 -2.87
C PRO A 72 16.17 -6.07 -1.81
N ASP A 73 15.57 -5.75 -0.67
CA ASP A 73 15.34 -6.74 0.39
C ASP A 73 14.26 -7.74 -0.03
N ILE A 74 14.61 -9.02 0.07
CA ILE A 74 13.74 -10.17 -0.22
C ILE A 74 13.56 -11.07 1.01
N TYR A 75 14.06 -10.63 2.17
CA TYR A 75 13.91 -11.26 3.46
C TYR A 75 13.55 -10.18 4.49
N SER A 76 12.77 -10.56 5.50
CA SER A 76 12.39 -9.68 6.61
C SER A 76 12.20 -10.51 7.87
N ASP A 77 12.38 -9.88 9.03
CA ASP A 77 12.08 -10.47 10.34
C ASP A 77 10.57 -10.44 10.66
N ASN A 78 9.76 -9.87 9.76
CA ASN A 78 8.33 -9.67 9.92
C ASN A 78 7.56 -10.24 8.72
N THR A 79 6.77 -11.29 8.97
CA THR A 79 5.82 -11.80 7.98
C THR A 79 4.58 -10.90 7.93
N LEU A 80 3.82 -10.93 6.82
CA LEU A 80 2.53 -10.22 6.76
C LEU A 80 1.55 -10.71 7.83
N ASP A 81 1.57 -12.00 8.16
CA ASP A 81 0.68 -12.58 9.17
C ASP A 81 0.94 -12.00 10.57
N GLU A 82 2.21 -11.97 10.99
CA GLU A 82 2.64 -11.37 12.26
C GLU A 82 2.37 -9.86 12.31
N TRP A 83 2.66 -9.17 11.20
CA TRP A 83 2.41 -7.74 11.09
C TRP A 83 0.92 -7.42 11.20
N LEU A 84 0.06 -8.16 10.50
CA LEU A 84 -1.40 -7.99 10.58
C LEU A 84 -1.90 -8.26 11.99
N ASP A 85 -1.41 -9.30 12.68
CA ASP A 85 -1.83 -9.56 14.07
C ASP A 85 -1.49 -8.38 15.00
N ALA A 86 -0.29 -7.80 14.87
CA ALA A 86 0.12 -6.66 15.68
C ALA A 86 -0.66 -5.38 15.35
N VAL A 87 -0.83 -5.06 14.05
CA VAL A 87 -1.51 -3.82 13.65
C VAL A 87 -3.02 -3.90 13.86
N LEU A 88 -3.65 -5.05 13.63
CA LEU A 88 -5.09 -5.23 13.92
C LEU A 88 -5.38 -5.18 15.42
N ALA A 89 -4.44 -5.57 16.28
CA ALA A 89 -4.56 -5.41 17.74
C ALA A 89 -4.50 -3.93 18.19
N SER A 90 -4.06 -3.02 17.33
CA SER A 90 -4.08 -1.57 17.57
C SER A 90 -5.41 -0.94 17.11
N GLY A 91 -5.45 0.39 16.96
CA GLY A 91 -6.49 1.14 16.23
C GLY A 91 -5.97 1.86 14.98
N LYS A 92 -4.76 1.52 14.50
CA LYS A 92 -4.13 2.22 13.37
C LYS A 92 -4.75 1.77 12.04
N GLY A 93 -4.79 2.67 11.06
CA GLY A 93 -5.12 2.35 9.68
C GLY A 93 -4.02 1.53 9.01
N ILE A 94 -4.38 0.76 7.97
CA ILE A 94 -3.46 -0.14 7.27
C ILE A 94 -3.38 0.23 5.79
N LYS A 95 -2.16 0.39 5.28
CA LYS A 95 -1.86 0.42 3.85
C LYS A 95 -0.80 -0.62 3.51
N LEU A 96 -1.12 -1.55 2.62
CA LEU A 96 -0.19 -2.55 2.09
C LEU A 96 0.24 -2.15 0.69
N ASP A 97 1.54 -2.01 0.45
CA ASP A 97 2.10 -1.65 -0.87
C ASP A 97 2.80 -2.85 -1.52
N PHE A 98 2.11 -3.51 -2.45
CA PHE A 98 2.57 -4.74 -3.08
C PHE A 98 3.67 -4.51 -4.12
N LYS A 99 4.81 -5.19 -3.93
CA LYS A 99 5.97 -5.15 -4.84
C LYS A 99 6.03 -6.32 -5.81
N ALA A 100 5.28 -7.39 -5.52
CA ALA A 100 5.16 -8.61 -6.31
C ALA A 100 3.67 -9.00 -6.46
N LEU A 101 3.23 -9.31 -7.68
CA LEU A 101 1.84 -9.66 -7.96
C LEU A 101 1.46 -11.01 -7.32
N GLU A 102 2.42 -11.90 -7.25
CA GLU A 102 2.37 -13.23 -6.65
C GLU A 102 2.04 -13.17 -5.15
N SER A 103 2.40 -12.07 -4.48
CA SER A 103 2.10 -11.86 -3.06
C SER A 103 0.66 -11.41 -2.79
N VAL A 104 -0.04 -10.83 -3.78
CA VAL A 104 -1.38 -10.24 -3.59
C VAL A 104 -2.40 -11.31 -3.19
N GLY A 105 -2.45 -12.43 -3.93
CA GLY A 105 -3.42 -13.50 -3.67
C GLY A 105 -3.27 -14.10 -2.28
N LEU A 106 -2.03 -14.42 -1.89
CA LEU A 106 -1.71 -14.95 -0.57
C LEU A 106 -2.04 -13.97 0.56
N SER A 107 -1.80 -12.67 0.32
CA SER A 107 -2.10 -11.62 1.28
C SER A 107 -3.59 -11.40 1.48
N LEU A 108 -4.38 -11.53 0.43
CA LEU A 108 -5.84 -11.48 0.51
C LEU A 108 -6.43 -12.69 1.24
N ASP A 109 -5.87 -13.88 1.01
CA ASP A 109 -6.29 -15.08 1.74
C ASP A 109 -5.98 -14.92 3.25
N LEU A 110 -4.84 -14.31 3.63
CA LEU A 110 -4.53 -13.95 5.02
C LEU A 110 -5.51 -12.91 5.59
N LEU A 111 -5.79 -11.82 4.86
CA LEU A 111 -6.78 -10.82 5.29
C LEU A 111 -8.16 -11.44 5.52
N LYS A 112 -8.60 -12.35 4.63
CA LYS A 112 -9.86 -13.10 4.78
C LYS A 112 -9.86 -14.01 6.00
N GLN A 113 -8.72 -14.63 6.31
CA GLN A 113 -8.57 -15.41 7.53
C GLN A 113 -8.66 -14.52 8.78
N LYS A 114 -8.00 -13.36 8.80
CA LYS A 114 -8.06 -12.41 9.92
C LYS A 114 -9.49 -11.87 10.12
N GLU A 115 -10.17 -11.51 9.03
CA GLU A 115 -11.58 -11.11 9.03
C GLU A 115 -12.45 -12.20 9.65
N SER A 116 -12.33 -13.45 9.18
CA SER A 116 -13.15 -14.56 9.68
C SER A 116 -12.89 -14.89 11.15
N ASN A 117 -11.68 -14.65 11.65
CA ASN A 117 -11.28 -15.02 13.01
C ASN A 117 -11.58 -13.94 14.06
N LYS A 118 -11.33 -12.67 13.75
CA LYS A 118 -11.40 -11.55 14.70
C LYS A 118 -12.26 -10.38 14.21
N GLY A 119 -12.62 -10.36 12.93
CA GLY A 119 -13.17 -9.19 12.25
C GLY A 119 -12.13 -8.09 12.04
N ILE A 120 -12.21 -7.39 10.91
CA ILE A 120 -11.44 -6.19 10.59
C ILE A 120 -12.42 -5.02 10.62
N ASN A 121 -12.38 -4.27 11.72
CA ASN A 121 -13.28 -3.15 11.97
C ASN A 121 -12.77 -1.80 11.43
N ARG A 122 -11.87 -1.84 10.46
CA ARG A 122 -11.21 -0.64 9.91
C ARG A 122 -10.81 -0.82 8.45
N PRO A 123 -10.60 0.27 7.71
CA PRO A 123 -10.18 0.19 6.32
C PRO A 123 -8.77 -0.38 6.15
N VAL A 124 -8.61 -1.24 5.14
CA VAL A 124 -7.34 -1.72 4.64
C VAL A 124 -7.17 -1.22 3.20
N TRP A 125 -6.13 -0.42 2.97
CA TRP A 125 -5.77 0.07 1.64
C TRP A 125 -4.74 -0.86 1.02
N LEU A 126 -5.02 -1.34 -0.20
CA LEU A 126 -4.11 -2.16 -0.97
C LEU A 126 -3.60 -1.32 -2.15
N ASN A 127 -2.33 -0.97 -2.13
CA ASN A 127 -1.63 -0.35 -3.24
C ASN A 127 -0.87 -1.41 -4.03
N ALA A 128 -0.95 -1.36 -5.34
CA ALA A 128 -0.39 -2.38 -6.21
C ALA A 128 0.22 -1.72 -7.45
N ASP A 129 1.44 -1.18 -7.32
CA ASP A 129 2.23 -0.63 -8.43
C ASP A 129 2.94 -1.75 -9.22
N ILE A 130 2.19 -2.82 -9.53
CA ILE A 130 2.73 -4.09 -10.04
C ILE A 130 2.43 -4.31 -11.53
N LEU A 131 1.72 -3.38 -12.19
CA LEU A 131 1.37 -3.51 -13.60
C LEU A 131 2.50 -3.04 -14.51
N ARG A 132 2.86 -3.87 -15.49
CA ARG A 132 3.89 -3.57 -16.50
C ARG A 132 3.31 -2.74 -17.66
N GLY A 133 2.94 -1.49 -17.41
CA GLY A 133 2.52 -0.56 -18.47
C GLY A 133 1.26 -0.98 -19.28
N PRO A 134 0.66 -0.07 -20.07
CA PRO A 134 -0.68 -0.21 -20.68
C PRO A 134 -0.90 -1.34 -21.70
N ASN A 135 0.04 -2.27 -21.84
CA ASN A 135 0.02 -3.30 -22.88
C ASN A 135 0.24 -4.74 -22.37
N VAL A 136 0.16 -4.99 -21.05
CA VAL A 136 0.14 -6.37 -20.52
C VAL A 136 -1.30 -6.84 -20.25
N PRO A 137 -1.73 -7.97 -20.82
CA PRO A 137 -3.01 -8.57 -20.46
C PRO A 137 -2.91 -9.22 -19.07
N SER A 138 -4.00 -9.14 -18.31
CA SER A 138 -4.24 -9.81 -17.02
C SER A 138 -3.71 -9.11 -15.76
N PHE A 139 -4.33 -7.99 -15.40
CA PHE A 139 -4.66 -7.76 -13.98
C PHE A 139 -6.17 -7.89 -13.81
N VAL A 140 -6.58 -9.03 -13.25
CA VAL A 140 -7.94 -9.22 -12.77
C VAL A 140 -7.88 -8.88 -11.29
N ALA A 141 -8.57 -7.81 -10.87
CA ALA A 141 -8.76 -7.53 -9.46
C ALA A 141 -9.42 -8.77 -8.83
N PRO A 142 -8.81 -9.41 -7.82
CA PRO A 142 -9.40 -10.59 -7.22
C PRO A 142 -10.73 -10.21 -6.54
N ASP A 143 -11.82 -10.85 -6.95
CA ASP A 143 -13.20 -10.74 -6.42
C ASP A 143 -13.35 -11.16 -4.93
N LYS A 144 -12.26 -11.16 -4.15
CA LYS A 144 -12.16 -11.92 -2.90
C LYS A 144 -12.35 -11.11 -1.63
N PHE A 145 -12.45 -9.78 -1.66
CA PHE A 145 -12.57 -8.99 -0.43
C PHE A 145 -13.46 -7.74 -0.60
N PRO A 146 -14.62 -7.66 0.08
CA PRO A 146 -15.59 -6.58 -0.15
C PRO A 146 -15.19 -5.21 0.44
N ASP A 147 -14.27 -5.16 1.42
CA ASP A 147 -13.91 -3.94 2.16
C ASP A 147 -12.45 -3.47 1.95
N VAL A 148 -11.96 -3.58 0.72
CA VAL A 148 -10.60 -3.19 0.33
C VAL A 148 -10.65 -2.12 -0.75
N THR A 149 -9.89 -1.04 -0.56
CA THR A 149 -9.60 -0.07 -1.63
C THR A 149 -8.34 -0.51 -2.36
N LEU A 150 -8.46 -0.85 -3.64
CA LEU A 150 -7.33 -1.22 -4.50
C LEU A 150 -6.92 -0.01 -5.37
N SER A 151 -5.68 0.45 -5.23
CA SER A 151 -5.10 1.46 -6.12
C SER A 151 -4.06 0.80 -7.05
N PRO A 152 -4.40 0.57 -8.34
CA PRO A 152 -3.44 0.04 -9.29
C PRO A 152 -2.51 1.15 -9.80
N GLY A 153 -1.21 0.89 -9.81
CA GLY A 153 -0.22 1.72 -10.49
C GLY A 153 0.74 0.93 -11.37
N TRP A 154 1.57 1.65 -12.13
CA TRP A 154 2.38 1.09 -13.22
C TRP A 154 3.87 1.23 -12.93
N LYS A 155 4.68 0.18 -13.19
CA LYS A 155 6.14 0.30 -13.16
C LYS A 155 6.63 1.15 -14.33
N VAL A 156 7.11 2.37 -14.05
CA VAL A 156 7.80 3.21 -15.04
C VAL A 156 9.24 2.74 -15.17
N TRP A 157 9.62 2.24 -16.35
CA TRP A 157 11.02 1.95 -16.66
C TRP A 157 11.81 3.27 -16.79
N HIS A 158 12.65 3.60 -15.83
CA HIS A 158 13.70 4.60 -16.02
C HIS A 158 14.88 3.97 -16.77
N ALA A 159 14.70 3.71 -18.06
CA ALA A 159 15.85 3.59 -18.95
C ALA A 159 16.49 4.99 -19.03
N ARG A 160 17.76 5.12 -18.62
CA ARG A 160 18.60 6.27 -19.04
C ARG A 160 18.75 6.19 -20.56
N SER A 161 17.74 6.63 -21.31
CA SER A 161 17.84 6.78 -22.77
C SER A 161 18.12 8.24 -23.10
N LYS A 162 19.24 8.44 -23.80
CA LYS A 162 19.60 9.71 -24.43
C LYS A 162 18.81 9.86 -25.73
N ASN A 163 17.58 10.34 -25.66
CA ASN A 163 17.01 11.32 -26.62
C ASN A 163 15.52 11.54 -26.38
N PRO A 164 15.05 12.80 -26.34
CA PRO A 164 13.63 13.12 -26.22
C PRO A 164 12.99 13.13 -27.61
N LEU A 165 11.81 12.54 -27.76
CA LEU A 165 10.68 13.11 -28.51
C LEU A 165 9.51 12.11 -28.58
N ASN A 166 8.42 12.53 -27.92
CA ASN A 166 7.01 12.34 -28.25
C ASN A 166 6.48 10.95 -28.60
N HIS A 167 5.58 10.43 -27.76
CA HIS A 167 4.17 10.21 -28.12
C HIS A 167 3.32 10.14 -26.84
N TYR A 168 2.74 11.28 -26.43
CA TYR A 168 1.69 11.35 -25.41
C TYR A 168 0.34 11.02 -26.06
N THR A 169 -0.34 9.97 -25.61
CA THR A 169 -1.76 9.76 -25.94
C THR A 169 -2.62 10.41 -24.84
N ARG A 170 -3.36 11.44 -25.25
CA ARG A 170 -3.95 12.51 -24.43
C ARG A 170 -5.26 12.16 -23.70
N HIS A 171 -5.46 10.91 -23.26
CA HIS A 171 -6.73 10.48 -22.65
C HIS A 171 -6.65 9.90 -21.23
N VAL A 172 -5.46 9.77 -20.65
CA VAL A 172 -5.25 9.23 -19.29
C VAL A 172 -4.85 10.32 -18.27
N THR A 173 -4.52 11.52 -18.75
CA THR A 173 -3.95 12.60 -17.92
C THR A 173 -4.93 13.22 -16.91
N ARG A 174 -6.25 13.12 -17.12
CA ARG A 174 -7.22 13.81 -16.26
C ARG A 174 -7.52 13.14 -14.92
N PHE A 175 -7.23 11.84 -14.77
CA PHE A 175 -7.44 11.12 -13.51
C PHE A 175 -6.20 11.22 -12.60
N TRP A 176 -5.02 11.44 -13.19
CA TRP A 176 -3.73 11.50 -12.51
C TRP A 176 -3.39 12.89 -11.95
N GLU A 177 -3.71 13.96 -12.68
CA GLU A 177 -3.35 15.33 -12.30
C GLU A 177 -3.94 15.77 -10.94
N CYS A 178 -5.10 15.25 -10.54
CA CYS A 178 -5.72 15.66 -9.26
C CYS A 178 -5.04 15.03 -8.02
N SER A 179 -4.33 13.91 -8.16
CA SER A 179 -3.76 13.17 -7.02
C SER A 179 -2.28 13.48 -6.76
N CYS A 180 -1.48 13.74 -7.81
CA CYS A 180 -0.06 14.11 -7.65
C CYS A 180 0.15 15.57 -7.23
N GLN A 181 -0.70 16.51 -7.69
CA GLN A 181 -0.43 17.94 -7.48
C GLN A 181 -0.54 18.39 -6.00
N LYS A 182 -1.25 17.63 -5.15
CA LYS A 182 -1.34 17.93 -3.72
C LYS A 182 -0.18 17.40 -2.87
N GLN A 183 0.63 16.48 -3.38
CA GLN A 183 1.79 15.95 -2.63
C GLN A 183 3.09 16.70 -2.91
N GLU A 184 3.27 17.32 -4.09
CA GLU A 184 4.49 18.10 -4.37
C GLU A 184 4.46 19.54 -3.83
N GLU A 185 3.27 20.13 -3.57
CA GLU A 185 3.18 21.50 -3.05
C GLU A 185 3.56 21.64 -1.55
N THR A 186 3.71 20.54 -0.81
CA THR A 186 4.07 20.58 0.63
C THR A 186 5.52 20.21 0.95
N GLN A 187 6.34 19.88 -0.05
CA GLN A 187 7.79 19.63 0.13
C GLN A 187 8.69 20.75 -0.41
N GLY A 188 8.12 21.90 -0.80
CA GLY A 188 8.84 23.01 -1.45
C GLY A 188 8.98 24.31 -0.65
N ILE A 189 8.82 24.33 0.68
CA ILE A 189 9.05 25.54 1.49
C ILE A 189 9.86 25.20 2.74
N LEU A 190 11.15 24.90 2.58
CA LEU A 190 12.20 25.17 3.57
C LEU A 190 13.54 25.32 2.83
N ASN A 191 13.80 26.58 2.42
CA ASN A 191 15.05 27.30 2.13
C ASN A 191 14.96 28.14 0.85
#